data_AF-A0A9E7HWK3-F1
#
_entry.id   AF-A0A9E7HWK3-F1
#
_cell.length_a   1.000
_cell.length_b   1.000
_cell.length_c   1.000
_cell.angle_alpha   90.00
_cell.angle_beta   90.00
_cell.angle_gamma   90.00
#
_symmetry.space_group_name_H-M   'P 1'
#
loop_
_entity.id
_entity.type
_entity.pdbx_description
1 polymer ?
#
loop_
_entity_poly.entity_id
_entity_poly.type
_entity_poly.pdbx_seq_one_letter_code
_entity_poly.pdbx_strand_id
1 'polypeptide(L)'
;MAEKVAWEYAQRHGLDIVTINPSTCLGPLLQPTLNASSAVLQQLLQAGSKDSQEYHWLGCVHVCDVADAHILLLETPSASGRHLCTNGIYQFKDFAETVDKVCPGYNVHRFTEETQPGLVALEDAAKKLIKLGLVFRPIEKAIKDSQESLIARGCLAPPTQ
;
A
#
# COMPACT_ATOMS: atom_id res chain seq x y z
N MET A 1 7.68 14.04 12.01
CA MET A 1 8.78 14.76 12.70
C MET A 1 10.14 14.07 12.51
N ALA A 2 10.25 12.74 12.62
CA ALA A 2 11.53 12.02 12.49
C ALA A 2 12.26 12.22 11.15
N GLU A 3 11.56 12.13 10.01
CA GLU A 3 12.19 12.29 8.68
C GLU A 3 12.91 13.66 8.54
N LYS A 4 12.27 14.74 9.00
CA LYS A 4 12.85 16.09 8.97
C LYS A 4 14.14 16.17 9.80
N VAL A 5 14.14 15.59 11.00
CA VAL A 5 15.32 15.55 11.88
C VAL A 5 16.45 14.75 11.26
N ALA A 6 16.16 13.63 10.59
CA ALA A 6 17.16 12.86 9.86
C ALA A 6 17.81 13.67 8.73
N TRP A 7 17.02 14.42 7.95
CA TRP A 7 17.54 15.34 6.92
C TRP A 7 18.42 16.45 7.48
N GLU A 8 18.00 17.08 8.58
CA GLU A 8 18.81 18.11 9.25
C GLU A 8 20.13 17.55 9.78
N TYR A 9 20.10 16.33 10.34
CA TYR A 9 21.32 15.65 10.82
C TYR A 9 22.24 15.30 9.65
N ALA A 10 21.71 14.70 8.58
CA ALA A 10 22.49 14.33 7.40
C ALA A 10 23.19 15.54 6.77
N GLN A 11 22.49 16.67 6.64
CA GLN A 11 23.07 17.91 6.14
C GLN A 11 24.22 18.43 7.02
N ARG A 12 24.10 18.34 8.34
CA ARG A 12 25.14 18.80 9.29
C ARG A 12 26.37 17.90 9.30
N HIS A 13 26.18 16.60 9.04
CA HIS A 13 27.23 15.59 9.19
C HIS A 13 27.77 15.04 7.85
N GLY A 14 27.30 15.58 6.72
CA GLY A 14 27.74 15.14 5.39
C GLY A 14 27.35 13.69 5.08
N LEU A 15 26.23 13.23 5.62
CA LEU A 15 25.70 11.89 5.30
C LEU A 15 24.88 11.96 4.01
N ASP A 16 25.10 10.99 3.13
CA ASP A 16 24.21 10.76 2.00
C ASP A 16 23.01 9.94 2.48
N ILE A 17 21.81 10.49 2.34
CA ILE A 17 20.58 9.83 2.73
C ILE A 17 19.54 9.91 1.61
N VAL A 18 18.77 8.84 1.49
CA VAL A 18 17.60 8.74 0.63
C VAL A 18 16.44 8.28 1.50
N THR A 19 15.25 8.83 1.29
CA THR A 19 14.05 8.41 2.02
C THR A 19 13.03 7.78 1.08
N ILE A 20 12.43 6.69 1.56
CA ILE A 20 11.32 6.00 0.90
C ILE A 20 10.09 6.24 1.75
N ASN A 21 9.03 6.74 1.12
CA ASN A 21 7.74 7.00 1.73
C ASN A 21 6.74 6.02 1.11
N PRO A 22 6.63 4.79 1.63
CA PRO A 22 5.65 3.85 1.15
C PRO A 22 4.23 4.26 1.56
N SER A 23 3.26 3.88 0.74
CA SER A 23 1.84 3.93 1.09
C SER A 23 1.42 2.67 1.86
N THR A 24 0.13 2.32 1.88
CA THR A 24 -0.36 1.13 2.58
C THR A 24 0.27 -0.12 1.98
N CYS A 25 1.17 -0.73 2.75
CA CYS A 25 1.93 -1.90 2.32
C CYS A 25 1.10 -3.16 2.46
N LEU A 26 0.72 -3.74 1.32
CA LEU A 26 0.00 -5.00 1.22
C LEU A 26 0.94 -6.09 0.68
N GLY A 27 0.74 -7.32 1.12
CA GLY A 27 1.45 -8.50 0.65
C GLY A 27 1.62 -9.52 1.77
N PRO A 28 2.44 -10.55 1.53
CA PRO A 28 2.64 -11.63 2.49
C PRO A 28 3.27 -11.15 3.81
N LEU A 29 2.71 -11.62 4.93
CA LEU A 29 3.27 -11.38 6.26
C LEU A 29 4.41 -12.37 6.53
N LEU A 30 5.61 -11.85 6.77
CA LEU A 30 6.73 -12.65 7.26
C LEU A 30 6.64 -12.87 8.77
N GLN A 31 6.17 -11.85 9.49
CA GLN A 31 5.94 -11.89 10.93
C GLN A 31 4.66 -12.67 11.29
N PRO A 32 4.56 -13.25 12.50
CA PRO A 32 3.41 -14.06 12.90
C PRO A 32 2.16 -13.22 13.21
N THR A 33 2.31 -11.93 13.51
CA THR A 33 1.22 -11.05 13.93
C THR A 33 0.76 -10.11 12.82
N LEU A 34 -0.51 -9.73 12.86
CA LEU A 34 -1.06 -8.72 11.98
C LEU A 34 -0.35 -7.37 12.20
N ASN A 35 -0.03 -6.68 11.10
CA ASN A 35 0.45 -5.29 11.14
C ASN A 35 -0.67 -4.32 10.74
N ALA A 36 -0.47 -3.02 11.00
CA ALA A 36 -1.49 -2.01 10.77
C ALA A 36 -1.93 -1.91 9.30
N SER A 37 -1.01 -1.99 8.34
CA SER A 37 -1.35 -1.87 6.91
C SER A 37 -2.19 -3.05 6.43
N SER A 38 -1.86 -4.27 6.82
CA SER A 38 -2.63 -5.47 6.46
C SER A 38 -3.96 -5.56 7.20
N ALA A 39 -4.10 -4.88 8.36
CA ALA A 39 -5.37 -4.76 9.05
C ALA A 39 -6.43 -4.01 8.20
N VAL A 40 -6.02 -3.06 7.37
CA VAL A 40 -6.93 -2.35 6.45
C VAL A 40 -7.66 -3.34 5.52
N LEU A 41 -6.91 -4.25 4.89
CA LEU A 41 -7.50 -5.27 4.02
C LEU A 41 -8.29 -6.32 4.83
N GLN A 42 -7.75 -6.74 5.99
CA GLN A 42 -8.44 -7.69 6.86
C GLN A 42 -9.82 -7.18 7.28
N GLN A 43 -9.91 -5.91 7.69
CA GLN A 43 -11.17 -5.26 8.09
C GLN A 43 -12.16 -5.20 6.93
N LEU A 44 -11.72 -4.94 5.70
CA LEU A 44 -12.60 -4.96 4.52
C LEU A 44 -13.15 -6.36 4.21
N LEU A 45 -12.35 -7.40 4.44
CA LEU A 45 -12.74 -8.79 4.17
C LEU A 45 -13.52 -9.43 5.33
N GLN A 46 -13.46 -8.87 6.54
CA GLN A 46 -14.22 -9.35 7.67
C GLN A 46 -15.71 -9.01 7.52
N ALA A 47 -16.55 -10.04 7.66
CA ALA A 47 -18.00 -9.90 7.54
C ALA A 47 -18.54 -8.87 8.54
N GLY A 48 -19.34 -7.92 8.05
CA GLY A 48 -20.03 -6.95 8.91
C GLY A 48 -19.17 -5.77 9.36
N SER A 49 -17.97 -5.58 8.80
CA SER A 49 -17.23 -4.33 8.95
C SER A 49 -18.05 -3.16 8.44
N LYS A 50 -18.20 -2.13 9.28
CA LYS A 50 -18.94 -0.88 9.01
C LYS A 50 -18.02 0.33 9.05
N ASP A 51 -16.71 0.13 8.90
CA ASP A 51 -15.77 1.24 8.90
C ASP A 51 -16.06 2.16 7.71
N SER A 52 -16.63 3.32 8.03
CA SER A 52 -17.02 4.36 7.07
C SER A 52 -15.77 5.11 6.60
N GLN A 53 -14.97 4.45 5.76
CA GLN A 53 -13.81 5.06 5.11
C GLN A 53 -14.15 5.68 3.75
N GLU A 54 -15.43 5.91 3.44
CA GLU A 54 -15.89 6.51 2.16
C GLU A 54 -15.27 7.87 1.82
N TYR A 55 -14.72 8.59 2.80
CA TYR A 55 -14.08 9.89 2.63
C TYR A 55 -12.57 9.82 2.34
N HIS A 56 -11.97 8.62 2.31
CA HIS A 56 -10.52 8.44 2.25
C HIS A 56 -10.01 8.07 0.86
N TRP A 57 -8.80 8.53 0.55
CA TRP A 57 -7.99 8.09 -0.57
C TRP A 57 -6.86 7.22 -0.03
N LEU A 58 -6.69 6.05 -0.63
CA LEU A 58 -5.73 5.05 -0.19
C LEU A 58 -4.64 4.91 -1.23
N GLY A 59 -3.40 5.23 -0.85
CA GLY A 59 -2.24 4.72 -1.56
C GLY A 59 -2.02 3.26 -1.20
N CYS A 60 -1.75 2.41 -2.18
CA CYS A 60 -1.42 1.01 -1.98
C CYS A 60 -0.05 0.69 -2.61
N VAL A 61 0.67 -0.27 -2.03
CA VAL A 61 1.91 -0.78 -2.59
C VAL A 61 2.12 -2.24 -2.20
N HIS A 62 2.67 -3.04 -3.10
CA HIS A 62 3.08 -4.39 -2.76
C HIS A 62 4.35 -4.36 -1.89
N VAL A 63 4.42 -5.13 -0.80
CA VAL A 63 5.57 -5.13 0.13
C VAL A 63 6.89 -5.47 -0.55
N CYS A 64 6.88 -6.38 -1.53
CA CYS A 64 8.04 -6.64 -2.39
C CYS A 64 8.46 -5.43 -3.24
N ASP A 65 7.54 -4.60 -3.73
CA ASP A 65 7.92 -3.39 -4.49
C ASP A 65 8.63 -2.38 -3.57
N VAL A 66 8.26 -2.34 -2.28
CA VAL A 66 8.97 -1.52 -1.28
C VAL A 66 10.40 -2.05 -1.08
N ALA A 67 10.57 -3.37 -0.95
CA ALA A 67 11.89 -3.99 -0.86
C ALA A 67 12.74 -3.75 -2.13
N ASP A 68 12.13 -3.93 -3.30
CA ASP A 68 12.77 -3.66 -4.60
C ASP A 68 13.18 -2.18 -4.71
N ALA A 69 12.35 -1.25 -4.23
CA ALA A 69 12.68 0.17 -4.17
C ALA A 69 13.86 0.47 -3.22
N HIS A 70 13.93 -0.21 -2.07
CA HIS A 70 15.07 -0.10 -1.15
C HIS A 70 16.38 -0.51 -1.83
N ILE A 71 16.39 -1.65 -2.52
CA ILE A 71 17.57 -2.16 -3.23
C ILE A 71 17.93 -1.19 -4.36
N LEU A 72 16.96 -0.83 -5.21
CA LEU A 72 17.18 0.07 -6.35
C LEU A 72 17.80 1.40 -5.93
N LEU A 73 17.30 2.02 -4.86
CA LEU A 73 17.80 3.32 -4.41
C LEU A 73 19.18 3.21 -3.74
N LEU A 74 19.45 2.12 -3.05
CA LEU A 74 20.77 1.86 -2.47
C LEU A 74 21.83 1.63 -3.57
N GLU A 75 21.46 0.91 -4.62
CA GLU A 75 22.37 0.55 -5.72
C GLU A 75 22.52 1.64 -6.79
N THR A 76 21.71 2.70 -6.74
CA THR A 76 21.75 3.81 -7.69
C THR A 76 22.52 5.00 -7.09
N PRO A 77 23.79 5.26 -7.48
CA PRO A 77 24.60 6.32 -6.85
C PRO A 77 24.08 7.74 -7.08
N SER A 78 23.20 7.92 -8.06
CA SER A 78 22.56 9.21 -8.38
C SER A 78 21.20 9.40 -7.69
N ALA A 79 20.69 8.40 -6.97
CA ALA A 79 19.44 8.51 -6.23
C ALA A 79 19.60 9.52 -5.10
N SER A 80 18.63 10.43 -4.96
CA SER A 80 18.70 11.47 -3.94
C SER A 80 17.32 11.99 -3.54
N GLY A 81 17.25 12.46 -2.29
CA GLY A 81 16.05 13.06 -1.75
C GLY A 81 14.99 12.04 -1.34
N ARG A 82 13.73 12.44 -1.48
CA ARG A 82 12.55 11.68 -1.04
C ARG A 82 11.88 11.00 -2.22
N HIS A 83 11.46 9.75 -2.02
CA HIS A 83 10.81 8.89 -3.01
C HIS A 83 9.48 8.36 -2.49
N LEU A 84 8.36 8.78 -3.10
CA LEU A 84 7.06 8.16 -2.87
C LEU A 84 7.06 6.76 -3.48
N CYS A 85 6.61 5.76 -2.72
CA CYS A 85 6.54 4.37 -3.13
C CYS A 85 5.09 3.86 -3.03
N THR A 86 4.36 3.96 -4.13
CA THR A 86 2.96 3.58 -4.23
C THR A 86 2.68 3.16 -5.68
N ASN A 87 1.91 2.09 -5.87
CA ASN A 87 1.52 1.65 -7.22
C ASN A 87 0.37 2.49 -7.79
N GLY A 88 -0.37 3.15 -6.92
CA GLY A 88 -1.42 4.09 -7.25
C GLY A 88 -2.04 4.67 -6.00
N ILE A 89 -2.91 5.66 -6.19
CA ILE A 89 -3.78 6.24 -5.16
C ILE A 89 -5.21 6.10 -5.66
N TYR A 90 -6.05 5.45 -4.85
CA TYR A 90 -7.40 5.06 -5.22
C TYR A 90 -8.40 5.68 -4.26
N GLN A 91 -9.60 5.98 -4.73
CA GLN A 91 -10.70 6.22 -3.80
C GLN A 91 -10.95 4.91 -3.03
N PHE A 92 -11.23 5.00 -1.73
CA PHE A 92 -11.42 3.79 -0.92
C PHE A 92 -12.57 2.90 -1.43
N LYS A 93 -13.60 3.50 -2.02
CA LYS A 93 -14.68 2.79 -2.71
C LYS A 93 -14.15 1.91 -3.85
N ASP A 94 -13.38 2.49 -4.78
CA ASP A 94 -12.81 1.75 -5.92
C ASP A 94 -11.86 0.64 -5.47
N PHE A 95 -11.09 0.90 -4.40
CA PHE A 95 -10.27 -0.12 -3.77
C PHE A 95 -11.12 -1.27 -3.22
N ALA A 96 -12.20 -0.99 -2.48
CA ALA A 96 -13.10 -2.00 -1.95
C ALA A 96 -13.81 -2.79 -3.05
N GLU A 97 -14.22 -2.15 -4.15
CA GLU A 97 -14.77 -2.84 -5.33
C GLU A 97 -13.73 -3.76 -5.98
N THR A 98 -12.46 -3.35 -6.01
CA THR A 98 -11.37 -4.19 -6.51
C THR A 98 -11.14 -5.39 -5.58
N VAL A 99 -11.21 -5.19 -4.26
CA VAL A 99 -11.13 -6.27 -3.27
C VAL A 99 -12.28 -7.27 -3.45
N ASP A 100 -13.53 -6.82 -3.62
CA ASP A 100 -14.70 -7.68 -3.87
C ASP A 100 -14.52 -8.56 -5.12
N LYS A 101 -13.95 -7.98 -6.20
CA LYS A 101 -13.64 -8.70 -7.44
C LYS A 101 -12.52 -9.73 -7.28
N VAL A 102 -11.45 -9.40 -6.55
CA VAL A 102 -10.25 -10.25 -6.39
C VAL A 102 -10.46 -11.34 -5.33
N CYS A 103 -11.28 -11.07 -4.32
CA CYS A 103 -11.55 -11.94 -3.18
C CYS A 103 -13.05 -12.31 -3.12
N PRO A 104 -13.56 -13.11 -4.06
CA PRO A 104 -14.95 -13.54 -4.02
C PRO A 104 -15.25 -14.40 -2.78
N GLY A 105 -16.49 -14.34 -2.28
CA GLY A 105 -16.95 -15.12 -1.12
C GLY A 105 -16.77 -14.43 0.23
N TYR A 106 -16.31 -13.17 0.23
CA TYR A 106 -16.36 -12.28 1.39
C TYR A 106 -17.49 -11.27 1.24
N ASN A 107 -18.09 -10.86 2.36
CA ASN A 107 -19.12 -9.82 2.36
C ASN A 107 -18.46 -8.44 2.53
N VAL A 108 -17.89 -7.93 1.43
CA VAL A 108 -17.24 -6.62 1.41
C VAL A 108 -18.31 -5.52 1.40
N HIS A 109 -18.18 -4.54 2.29
CA HIS A 109 -19.10 -3.41 2.34
C HIS A 109 -19.03 -2.57 1.06
N ARG A 110 -20.21 -2.23 0.50
CA ARG A 110 -20.33 -1.38 -0.68
C ARG A 110 -20.60 0.07 -0.28
N PHE A 111 -19.66 0.94 -0.60
CA PHE A 111 -19.77 2.38 -0.36
C PHE A 111 -20.61 3.03 -1.46
N THR A 112 -21.67 3.77 -1.07
CA THR A 112 -22.62 4.38 -2.00
C THR A 112 -22.35 5.86 -2.26
N GLU A 113 -21.66 6.56 -1.36
CA GLU A 113 -21.39 7.99 -1.48
C GLU A 113 -20.05 8.25 -2.19
N GLU A 114 -20.06 9.16 -3.16
CA GLU A 114 -18.84 9.78 -3.68
C GLU A 114 -18.66 11.15 -3.04
N THR A 115 -17.54 11.31 -2.35
CA THR A 115 -17.37 12.38 -1.37
C THR A 115 -16.43 13.48 -1.86
N GLN A 116 -15.73 13.24 -2.97
CA GLN A 116 -14.81 14.22 -3.60
C GLN A 116 -14.94 14.20 -5.13
N PRO A 117 -16.10 14.65 -5.67
CA PRO A 117 -16.35 14.64 -7.10
C PRO A 117 -15.31 15.46 -7.88
N GLY A 118 -14.75 14.85 -8.92
CA GLY A 118 -13.74 15.46 -9.80
C GLY A 118 -12.29 15.08 -9.49
N LEU A 119 -12.03 14.39 -8.38
CA LEU A 119 -10.75 13.72 -8.16
C LEU A 119 -10.74 12.35 -8.85
N VAL A 120 -9.59 11.96 -9.39
CA VAL A 120 -9.40 10.69 -10.10
C VAL A 120 -8.22 9.93 -9.52
N ALA A 121 -8.24 8.61 -9.67
CA ALA A 121 -7.13 7.75 -9.32
C ALA A 121 -5.83 8.22 -9.99
N LEU A 122 -4.73 8.13 -9.25
CA LEU A 122 -3.40 8.46 -9.75
C LEU A 122 -2.52 7.22 -9.71
N GLU A 123 -2.38 6.57 -10.85
CA GLU A 123 -1.57 5.35 -11.00
C GLU A 123 -0.06 5.68 -10.94
N ASP A 124 0.40 6.71 -11.65
CA ASP A 124 1.83 7.06 -11.70
C ASP A 124 2.29 8.06 -10.61
N ALA A 125 1.80 7.91 -9.38
CA ALA A 125 2.18 8.82 -8.29
C ALA A 125 3.69 8.73 -7.95
N ALA A 126 4.29 7.54 -8.09
CA ALA A 126 5.69 7.25 -7.77
C ALA A 126 6.68 7.58 -8.91
N LYS A 127 6.49 8.72 -9.60
CA LYS A 127 7.23 9.12 -10.83
C LYS A 127 8.75 8.98 -10.74
N LYS A 128 9.35 9.31 -9.58
CA LYS A 128 10.80 9.20 -9.39
C LYS A 128 11.30 7.77 -9.46
N LEU A 129 10.60 6.83 -8.80
CA LEU A 129 10.97 5.41 -8.82
C LEU A 129 10.71 4.80 -10.18
N ILE A 130 9.59 5.15 -10.82
CA ILE A 130 9.26 4.71 -12.18
C ILE A 130 10.34 5.16 -13.18
N LYS A 131 10.79 6.42 -13.08
CA LYS A 131 11.89 6.95 -13.92
C LYS A 131 13.22 6.23 -13.70
N LEU A 132 13.45 5.68 -12.50
CA LEU A 132 14.63 4.87 -12.19
C LEU A 132 14.48 3.41 -12.65
N GLY A 133 13.35 3.04 -13.25
CA GLY A 133 13.10 1.71 -13.81
C GLY A 133 12.33 0.76 -12.88
N LEU A 134 11.83 1.23 -11.73
CA LEU A 134 10.99 0.39 -10.88
C LEU A 134 9.63 0.14 -11.55
N VAL A 135 9.27 -1.13 -11.68
CA VAL A 135 7.97 -1.56 -12.19
C VAL A 135 7.14 -2.08 -11.03
N PHE A 136 6.05 -1.39 -10.71
CA PHE A 136 5.15 -1.78 -9.63
C PHE A 136 4.29 -2.98 -10.02
N ARG A 137 4.02 -3.84 -9.04
CA ARG A 137 3.07 -4.95 -9.21
C ARG A 137 1.63 -4.40 -9.23
N PRO A 138 0.72 -5.02 -10.01
CA PRO A 138 -0.70 -4.65 -10.01
C PRO A 138 -1.30 -4.76 -8.61
N ILE A 139 -2.29 -3.91 -8.31
CA ILE A 139 -2.92 -3.88 -6.99
C ILE A 139 -3.63 -5.19 -6.66
N GLU A 140 -4.19 -5.85 -7.66
CA GLU A 140 -4.85 -7.15 -7.55
C GLU A 140 -3.91 -8.20 -7.00
N LYS A 141 -2.63 -8.15 -7.39
CA LYS A 141 -1.60 -9.05 -6.87
C LYS A 141 -1.33 -8.76 -5.39
N ALA A 142 -1.21 -7.50 -5.00
CA ALA A 142 -1.01 -7.12 -3.60
C ALA A 142 -2.20 -7.54 -2.71
N ILE A 143 -3.43 -7.36 -3.20
CA ILE A 143 -4.65 -7.82 -2.51
C ILE A 143 -4.65 -9.35 -2.39
N LYS A 144 -4.40 -10.07 -3.48
CA LYS A 144 -4.46 -11.53 -3.52
C LYS A 144 -3.43 -12.18 -2.61
N ASP A 145 -2.17 -11.77 -2.74
CA ASP A 145 -1.06 -12.30 -1.94
C ASP A 145 -1.26 -11.98 -0.44
N SER A 146 -1.87 -10.82 -0.12
CA SER A 146 -2.26 -10.48 1.26
C SER A 146 -3.37 -11.39 1.78
N GLN A 147 -4.44 -11.59 1.01
CA GLN A 147 -5.57 -12.44 1.40
C GLN A 147 -5.10 -13.85 1.74
N GLU A 148 -4.31 -14.45 0.86
CA GLU A 148 -3.75 -15.80 1.05
C GLU A 148 -2.88 -15.87 2.31
N SER A 149 -2.03 -14.85 2.52
CA SER A 149 -1.20 -14.78 3.71
C SER A 149 -2.01 -14.61 4.99
N LEU A 150 -3.04 -13.77 5.00
CA LEU A 150 -3.92 -13.57 6.16
C LEU A 150 -4.63 -14.87 6.56
N ILE A 151 -5.09 -15.66 5.59
CA ILE A 151 -5.69 -16.98 5.84
C ILE A 151 -4.63 -17.94 6.41
N ALA A 152 -3.46 -18.03 5.77
CA ALA A 152 -2.38 -18.93 6.20
C ALA A 152 -1.86 -18.60 7.61
N ARG A 153 -1.96 -17.33 8.04
CA ARG A 153 -1.59 -16.87 9.38
C ARG A 153 -2.74 -16.92 10.40
N GLY A 154 -3.93 -17.41 10.02
CA GLY A 154 -5.10 -17.46 10.89
C GLY A 154 -5.66 -16.08 11.26
N CYS A 155 -5.29 -15.04 10.52
CA CYS A 155 -5.79 -13.68 10.71
C CYS A 155 -7.10 -13.43 9.95
N LEU A 156 -7.46 -14.27 8.99
CA LEU A 156 -8.70 -14.19 8.22
C LEU A 156 -9.29 -15.59 8.05
N ALA A 157 -10.60 -15.73 8.28
CA ALA A 157 -11.30 -16.98 7.98
C ALA A 157 -11.38 -17.19 6.46
N PRO A 158 -11.33 -18.43 5.95
CA PRO A 158 -11.52 -18.69 4.53
C PRO A 158 -12.91 -18.21 4.04
N PRO A 159 -13.06 -17.91 2.75
CA PRO A 159 -14.33 -17.40 2.20
C PRO A 159 -15.46 -18.42 2.38
N THR A 160 -16.68 -17.92 2.56
CA THR A 160 -17.87 -18.78 2.67
C THR A 160 -18.27 -19.19 1.25
N GLN A 161 -18.40 -20.50 0.98
CA GLN A 161 -18.90 -21.00 -0.32
C GLN A 161 -20.38 -20.74 -0.49
#